data_AF-A0AAJ4R5T1-F1
#
_entry.id   AF-A0AAJ4R5T1-F1
#
_cell.length_a   1.000
_cell.length_b   1.000
_cell.length_c   1.000
_cell.angle_alpha   90.00
_cell.angle_beta   90.00
_cell.angle_gamma   90.00
#
_symmetry.space_group_name_H-M   'P 1'
#
loop_
_entity.id
_entity.type
_entity.pdbx_description
1 polymer ?
#
loop_
_entity_poly.entity_id
_entity_poly.type
_entity_poly.pdbx_seq_one_letter_code
_entity_poly.pdbx_strand_id
1 'polypeptide(L)'
;MTESNTDDTSARTVADGGTEQIRGSNEVRRSDDEVRYYSADGYLYAYHEGDEHVVVSRGNEPQTRWTKRVPAERDAVVAGGHLWTIPENWEHRVKIKGAGQARNAIYHIPETGVDVLVSVPNKNYLVDAWYGVERVGSLTVSYDDEIGWDELEVLIETVQDIEEVSDDVADALETLHCRRRSFERKFANEVDTYAERALLEDAHEPVSVQEWTANPWGDIFHIDHLVQNFLDLDNETRDAVLRNLSEASVLPKYPTLRVDVEEDEGVPEGYDIHALV
;
A
#
# COMPACT_ATOMS: atom_id res chain seq x y z
N MET A 1 1.75 50.64 14.07
CA MET A 1 1.04 49.56 14.78
C MET A 1 -0.43 49.78 14.54
N THR A 2 -1.04 48.94 13.72
CA THR A 2 -2.48 48.86 13.54
C THR A 2 -2.75 47.41 13.18
N GLU A 3 -3.16 46.66 14.19
CA GLU A 3 -3.67 45.29 14.08
C GLU A 3 -4.97 45.35 13.28
N SER A 4 -5.01 44.68 12.14
CA SER A 4 -6.25 44.35 11.46
C SER A 4 -6.61 42.93 11.87
N ASN A 5 -7.35 42.81 12.97
CA ASN A 5 -8.08 41.59 13.31
C ASN A 5 -9.21 41.43 12.28
N THR A 6 -8.93 40.70 11.21
CA THR A 6 -9.98 40.16 10.35
C THR A 6 -10.58 38.99 11.09
N ASP A 7 -11.70 39.25 11.76
CA ASP A 7 -12.55 38.25 12.38
C ASP A 7 -13.16 37.40 11.25
N ASP A 8 -12.48 36.30 10.91
CA ASP A 8 -12.79 35.41 9.77
C ASP A 8 -13.88 34.39 10.13
N THR A 9 -14.53 34.58 11.28
CA THR A 9 -15.58 33.73 11.82
C THR A 9 -16.91 34.13 11.20
N SER A 10 -17.39 33.34 10.25
CA SER A 10 -18.64 33.64 9.53
C SER A 10 -19.72 32.62 9.86
N ALA A 11 -20.73 33.04 10.63
CA ALA A 11 -21.94 32.26 10.84
C ALA A 11 -22.65 32.05 9.50
N ARG A 12 -22.78 30.80 9.05
CA ARG A 12 -23.45 30.46 7.80
C ARG A 12 -24.29 29.21 7.97
N THR A 13 -25.45 29.25 7.33
CA THR A 13 -26.43 28.17 7.33
C THR A 13 -25.84 26.91 6.73
N VAL A 14 -25.83 25.84 7.51
CA VAL A 14 -25.49 24.48 7.06
C VAL A 14 -26.59 24.00 6.11
N ALA A 15 -26.27 23.12 5.15
CA ALA A 15 -27.26 22.54 4.24
C ALA A 15 -28.43 21.83 4.96
N ASP A 16 -28.26 21.54 6.26
CA ASP A 16 -29.21 20.86 7.13
C ASP A 16 -29.86 21.77 8.20
N GLY A 17 -29.84 23.09 8.00
CA GLY A 17 -30.69 24.03 8.77
C GLY A 17 -30.13 24.54 10.11
N GLY A 18 -28.90 24.20 10.49
CA GLY A 18 -28.20 24.79 11.64
C GLY A 18 -27.54 26.15 11.33
N THR A 19 -27.54 27.07 12.31
CA THR A 19 -26.68 28.27 12.30
C THR A 19 -25.57 28.07 13.33
N GLU A 20 -24.47 27.47 12.90
CA GLU A 20 -23.30 27.24 13.73
C GLU A 20 -22.10 28.06 13.24
N GLN A 21 -21.18 28.32 14.17
CA GLN A 21 -20.03 29.19 13.99
C GLN A 21 -18.92 28.43 13.25
N ILE A 22 -18.83 28.60 11.93
CA ILE A 22 -17.79 27.93 11.13
C ILE A 22 -16.45 28.63 11.34
N ARG A 23 -15.44 27.87 11.79
CA ARG A 23 -14.06 28.33 11.96
C ARG A 23 -13.47 28.82 10.64
N GLY A 24 -12.66 29.87 10.69
CA GLY A 24 -12.03 30.45 9.50
C GLY A 24 -10.84 29.60 9.01
N SER A 25 -10.55 29.59 7.70
CA SER A 25 -9.44 28.79 7.17
C SER A 25 -8.07 29.16 7.78
N ASN A 26 -7.87 30.45 8.10
CA ASN A 26 -6.65 30.95 8.73
C ASN A 26 -6.52 30.55 10.20
N GLU A 27 -7.65 30.44 10.90
CA GLU A 27 -7.73 29.99 12.28
C GLU A 27 -7.37 28.51 12.35
N VAL A 28 -8.04 27.70 11.52
CA VAL A 28 -7.77 26.26 11.41
C VAL A 28 -6.31 26.01 10.98
N ARG A 29 -5.72 26.89 10.15
CA ARG A 29 -4.34 26.68 9.66
C ARG A 29 -3.31 26.90 10.76
N ARG A 30 -3.69 27.64 11.80
CA ARG A 30 -2.87 27.97 12.95
C ARG A 30 -3.21 27.12 14.17
N SER A 31 -4.23 26.27 14.10
CA SER A 31 -4.46 25.26 15.13
C SER A 31 -3.56 24.05 14.93
N ASP A 32 -3.31 23.34 16.02
CA ASP A 32 -2.56 22.08 16.02
C ASP A 32 -3.42 20.87 15.60
N ASP A 33 -4.66 21.12 15.18
CA ASP A 33 -5.59 20.09 14.70
C ASP A 33 -5.03 19.41 13.43
N GLU A 34 -5.31 18.11 13.25
CA GLU A 34 -5.02 17.43 11.98
C GLU A 34 -5.94 18.00 10.89
N VAL A 35 -5.36 18.79 9.99
CA VAL A 35 -6.14 19.55 9.02
C VAL A 35 -5.68 19.28 7.61
N ARG A 36 -6.67 18.96 6.77
CA ARG A 36 -6.50 18.81 5.33
C ARG A 36 -6.65 20.16 4.61
N TYR A 37 -5.79 20.48 3.64
CA TYR A 37 -5.82 21.75 2.91
C TYR A 37 -5.61 21.58 1.39
N TYR A 38 -6.47 22.24 0.60
CA TYR A 38 -6.30 22.42 -0.84
C TYR A 38 -6.59 23.87 -1.24
N SER A 39 -5.83 24.39 -2.20
CA SER A 39 -5.83 25.83 -2.51
C SER A 39 -6.00 26.19 -4.00
N ALA A 40 -6.23 25.26 -4.94
CA ALA A 40 -6.54 25.69 -6.32
C ALA A 40 -8.04 25.83 -6.55
N ASP A 41 -8.38 26.90 -7.27
CA ASP A 41 -9.73 27.38 -7.59
C ASP A 41 -10.64 27.69 -6.40
N GLY A 42 -10.06 27.77 -5.20
CA GLY A 42 -10.72 28.08 -3.93
C GLY A 42 -9.90 27.57 -2.75
N TYR A 43 -10.47 27.67 -1.54
CA TYR A 43 -9.93 26.99 -0.36
C TYR A 43 -10.85 25.84 0.04
N LEU A 44 -10.32 24.62 0.08
CA LEU A 44 -10.95 23.48 0.73
C LEU A 44 -10.13 23.14 1.97
N TYR A 45 -10.79 23.02 3.11
CA TYR A 45 -10.15 22.53 4.32
C TYR A 45 -11.11 21.69 5.15
N ALA A 46 -10.57 20.81 5.98
CA ALA A 46 -11.34 19.97 6.88
C ALA A 46 -10.69 19.94 8.27
N TYR A 47 -11.48 20.11 9.32
CA TYR A 47 -11.02 20.04 10.71
C TYR A 47 -11.94 19.16 11.54
N HIS A 48 -11.40 18.62 12.62
CA HIS A 48 -12.13 17.81 13.58
C HIS A 48 -12.98 18.68 14.52
N GLU A 49 -14.22 18.25 14.77
CA GLU A 49 -15.12 18.82 15.75
C GLU A 49 -16.03 17.74 16.35
N GLY A 50 -15.64 17.21 17.53
CA GLY A 50 -16.43 16.21 18.23
C GLY A 50 -16.26 14.82 17.64
N ASP A 51 -17.33 14.26 17.09
CA ASP A 51 -17.37 12.97 16.40
C ASP A 51 -17.39 13.12 14.87
N GLU A 52 -17.16 14.34 14.37
CA GLU A 52 -17.26 14.69 12.96
C GLU A 52 -16.05 15.49 12.46
N HIS A 53 -15.79 15.36 11.17
CA HIS A 53 -15.00 16.30 10.39
C HIS A 53 -15.90 17.33 9.72
N VAL A 54 -15.57 18.61 9.90
CA VAL A 54 -16.21 19.72 9.20
C VAL A 54 -15.40 20.10 7.97
N VAL A 55 -15.92 19.78 6.80
CA VAL A 55 -15.31 20.04 5.49
C VAL A 55 -15.89 21.32 4.90
N VAL A 56 -15.04 22.31 4.66
CA VAL A 56 -15.44 23.63 4.20
C VAL A 56 -14.82 23.92 2.84
N SER A 57 -15.67 24.15 1.85
CA SER A 57 -15.28 24.73 0.57
C SER A 57 -15.62 26.23 0.54
N ARG A 58 -14.61 27.06 0.32
CA ARG A 58 -14.70 28.51 0.11
C ARG A 58 -14.43 28.86 -1.36
N GLY A 59 -14.88 28.01 -2.29
CA GLY A 59 -14.72 28.18 -3.73
C GLY A 59 -14.94 29.61 -4.26
N ASN A 60 -14.35 29.91 -5.41
CA ASN A 60 -14.37 31.26 -5.99
C ASN A 60 -15.79 31.72 -6.42
N GLU A 61 -16.68 30.79 -6.71
CA GLU A 61 -18.04 31.03 -7.17
C GLU A 61 -19.08 30.66 -6.10
N PRO A 62 -20.27 31.29 -6.04
CA PRO A 62 -21.28 30.97 -5.05
C PRO A 62 -21.65 29.47 -4.97
N GLN A 63 -21.77 28.80 -6.12
CA GLN A 63 -22.10 27.38 -6.22
C GLN A 63 -20.99 26.43 -5.72
N THR A 64 -19.74 26.90 -5.65
CA THR A 64 -18.62 26.11 -5.14
C THR A 64 -18.37 26.34 -3.66
N ARG A 65 -19.19 27.18 -2.99
CA ARG A 65 -19.12 27.43 -1.55
C ARG A 65 -20.13 26.58 -0.81
N TRP A 66 -19.63 25.69 0.04
CA TRP A 66 -20.46 24.78 0.82
C TRP A 66 -19.72 24.31 2.06
N THR A 67 -20.46 23.76 3.01
CA THR A 67 -19.92 23.13 4.21
C THR A 67 -20.63 21.80 4.39
N LYS A 68 -19.87 20.76 4.68
CA LYS A 68 -20.36 19.39 4.88
C LYS A 68 -19.75 18.85 6.16
N ARG A 69 -20.57 18.19 6.97
CA ARG A 69 -20.11 17.39 8.11
C ARG A 69 -20.05 15.93 7.67
N VAL A 70 -18.98 15.24 8.03
CA VAL A 70 -18.80 13.81 7.77
C VAL A 70 -18.31 13.15 9.05
N PRO A 71 -18.68 11.90 9.33
CA PRO A 71 -18.19 11.19 10.51
C PRO A 71 -16.64 11.19 10.57
N ALA A 72 -16.10 11.39 11.77
CA ALA A 72 -14.66 11.28 12.02
C ALA A 72 -14.20 9.81 12.00
N GLU A 73 -15.06 8.90 12.47
CA GLU A 73 -14.85 7.45 12.45
C GLU A 73 -15.81 6.78 11.47
N ARG A 74 -15.40 5.65 10.89
CA ARG A 74 -16.22 4.90 9.95
C ARG A 74 -15.75 3.45 9.83
N ASP A 75 -16.62 2.50 10.15
CA ASP A 75 -16.21 1.08 10.12
C ASP A 75 -16.48 0.39 8.78
N ALA A 76 -17.17 1.08 7.86
CA ALA A 76 -17.71 0.47 6.65
C ALA A 76 -17.51 1.36 5.42
N VAL A 77 -16.99 0.82 4.34
CA VAL A 77 -16.81 1.55 3.07
C VAL A 77 -17.11 0.66 1.87
N VAL A 78 -17.44 1.28 0.74
CA VAL A 78 -17.77 0.60 -0.51
C VAL A 78 -16.83 1.07 -1.60
N ALA A 79 -16.35 0.14 -2.42
CA ALA A 79 -15.55 0.42 -3.61
C ALA A 79 -16.30 1.36 -4.58
N GLY A 80 -15.56 2.22 -5.27
CA GLY A 80 -16.08 3.32 -6.08
C GLY A 80 -16.65 4.51 -5.28
N GLY A 81 -16.62 4.43 -3.95
CA GLY A 81 -17.03 5.52 -3.07
C GLY A 81 -16.02 6.67 -3.02
N HIS A 82 -16.44 7.80 -2.46
CA HIS A 82 -15.56 8.95 -2.24
C HIS A 82 -15.54 9.35 -0.77
N LEU A 83 -14.38 9.76 -0.28
CA LEU A 83 -14.18 10.26 1.08
C LEU A 83 -13.62 11.68 1.04
N TRP A 84 -14.21 12.57 1.85
CA TRP A 84 -13.70 13.93 2.02
C TRP A 84 -12.51 14.02 2.98
N THR A 85 -12.43 13.09 3.92
CA THR A 85 -11.31 12.89 4.85
C THR A 85 -11.14 11.38 5.05
N ILE A 86 -9.94 10.95 5.42
CA ILE A 86 -9.73 9.58 5.88
C ILE A 86 -10.26 9.50 7.31
N PRO A 87 -11.07 8.49 7.67
CA PRO A 87 -11.52 8.29 9.04
C PRO A 87 -10.36 8.09 10.01
N GLU A 88 -10.48 8.62 11.22
CA GLU A 88 -9.41 8.62 12.23
C GLU A 88 -9.15 7.23 12.81
N ASN A 89 -10.16 6.35 12.81
CA ASN A 89 -10.01 4.96 13.27
C ASN A 89 -9.32 4.05 12.24
N TRP A 90 -8.94 4.56 11.06
CA TRP A 90 -8.25 3.77 10.05
C TRP A 90 -6.73 3.83 10.22
N GLU A 91 -6.10 2.67 10.21
CA GLU A 91 -4.65 2.54 10.33
C GLU A 91 -3.99 2.64 8.95
N HIS A 92 -3.11 3.63 8.75
CA HIS A 92 -2.37 3.75 7.50
C HIS A 92 -1.26 2.69 7.43
N ARG A 93 -1.42 1.67 6.59
CA ARG A 93 -0.42 0.59 6.43
C ARG A 93 0.60 0.87 5.35
N VAL A 94 0.14 1.23 4.14
CA VAL A 94 1.00 1.34 2.95
C VAL A 94 0.78 2.65 2.20
N LYS A 95 1.88 3.29 1.78
CA LYS A 95 1.95 4.43 0.87
C LYS A 95 2.48 3.95 -0.48
N ILE A 96 1.66 4.00 -1.52
CA ILE A 96 2.03 3.59 -2.88
C ILE A 96 2.31 4.83 -3.71
N LYS A 97 3.56 4.98 -4.11
CA LYS A 97 3.99 6.01 -5.07
C LYS A 97 3.81 5.43 -6.47
N GLY A 98 2.77 5.86 -7.18
CA GLY A 98 2.53 5.42 -8.55
C GLY A 98 3.48 6.07 -9.55
N ALA A 99 3.47 5.56 -10.78
CA ALA A 99 4.16 6.17 -11.92
C ALA A 99 3.66 7.62 -12.12
N GLY A 100 4.54 8.60 -11.94
CA GLY A 100 4.21 10.02 -12.08
C GLY A 100 3.55 10.65 -10.85
N GLN A 101 2.31 11.15 -10.99
CA GLN A 101 1.59 11.89 -9.93
C GLN A 101 0.57 11.06 -9.16
N ALA A 102 0.17 9.88 -9.66
CA ALA A 102 -0.82 9.05 -8.99
C ALA A 102 -0.25 8.52 -7.67
N ARG A 103 -1.00 8.70 -6.59
CA ARG A 103 -0.63 8.26 -5.25
C ARG A 103 -1.77 7.42 -4.72
N ASN A 104 -1.47 6.23 -4.23
CA ASN A 104 -2.46 5.43 -3.52
C ASN A 104 -1.98 5.16 -2.10
N ALA A 105 -2.89 4.76 -1.24
CA ALA A 105 -2.61 4.35 0.12
C ALA A 105 -3.51 3.17 0.48
N ILE A 106 -2.99 2.24 1.27
CA ILE A 106 -3.77 1.15 1.84
C ILE A 106 -3.94 1.44 3.32
N TYR A 107 -5.21 1.44 3.76
CA TYR A 107 -5.60 1.62 5.15
C TYR A 107 -6.25 0.34 5.66
N HIS A 108 -6.14 0.09 6.95
CA HIS A 108 -6.82 -1.00 7.63
C HIS A 108 -7.89 -0.46 8.56
N ILE A 109 -9.05 -1.12 8.61
CA ILE A 109 -10.14 -0.83 9.53
C ILE A 109 -10.10 -1.87 10.65
N PRO A 110 -9.57 -1.55 11.86
CA PRO A 110 -9.37 -2.52 12.93
C PRO A 110 -10.65 -3.23 13.37
N GLU A 111 -11.79 -2.54 13.32
CA GLU A 111 -13.09 -3.06 13.76
C GLU A 111 -13.59 -4.19 12.87
N THR A 112 -13.24 -4.16 11.58
CA THR A 112 -13.72 -5.15 10.59
C THR A 112 -12.63 -6.06 10.07
N GLY A 113 -11.36 -5.72 10.30
CA GLY A 113 -10.21 -6.44 9.77
C GLY A 113 -9.98 -6.23 8.27
N VAL A 114 -10.70 -5.29 7.65
CA VAL A 114 -10.68 -5.06 6.19
C VAL A 114 -9.60 -4.04 5.83
N ASP A 115 -8.94 -4.26 4.70
CA ASP A 115 -8.03 -3.32 4.06
C ASP A 115 -8.73 -2.57 2.91
N VAL A 116 -8.40 -1.28 2.78
CA VAL A 116 -9.02 -0.36 1.84
C VAL A 116 -7.94 0.30 1.01
N LEU A 117 -8.00 0.09 -0.31
CA LEU A 117 -7.17 0.80 -1.26
C LEU A 117 -7.82 2.14 -1.60
N VAL A 118 -7.07 3.21 -1.37
CA VAL A 118 -7.54 4.58 -1.56
C VAL A 118 -6.64 5.33 -2.53
N SER A 119 -7.23 5.96 -3.54
CA SER A 119 -6.55 6.93 -4.37
C SER A 119 -6.43 8.28 -3.63
N VAL A 120 -5.20 8.76 -3.54
CA VAL A 120 -4.84 10.00 -2.86
C VAL A 120 -4.87 11.14 -3.87
N PRO A 121 -5.70 12.17 -3.65
CA PRO A 121 -5.86 13.27 -4.59
C PRO A 121 -4.56 14.07 -4.69
N ASN A 122 -4.12 14.23 -5.94
CA ASN A 122 -2.85 14.83 -6.34
C ASN A 122 -3.03 16.16 -7.09
N LYS A 123 -4.26 16.48 -7.49
CA LYS A 123 -4.61 17.72 -8.18
C LYS A 123 -5.10 18.74 -7.17
N ASN A 124 -4.88 20.00 -7.51
CA ASN A 124 -5.27 21.11 -6.65
C ASN A 124 -6.72 21.56 -6.87
N TYR A 125 -7.41 21.02 -7.87
CA TYR A 125 -8.79 21.41 -8.21
C TYR A 125 -9.77 20.86 -7.18
N LEU A 126 -10.74 21.69 -6.77
CA LEU A 126 -11.76 21.33 -5.77
C LEU A 126 -12.56 20.08 -6.17
N VAL A 127 -12.80 19.89 -7.48
CA VAL A 127 -13.52 18.74 -8.05
C VAL A 127 -12.70 17.46 -8.11
N ASP A 128 -11.42 17.49 -7.73
CA ASP A 128 -10.56 16.31 -7.67
C ASP A 128 -9.95 16.19 -6.25
N ALA A 129 -10.56 16.86 -5.25
CA ALA A 129 -10.01 17.00 -3.92
C ALA A 129 -10.51 15.94 -2.93
N TRP A 130 -11.17 14.88 -3.38
CA TRP A 130 -11.60 13.76 -2.52
C TRP A 130 -10.68 12.54 -2.70
N TYR A 131 -10.66 11.69 -1.69
CA TYR A 131 -10.07 10.36 -1.80
C TYR A 131 -11.06 9.44 -2.52
N GLY A 132 -10.58 8.65 -3.47
CA GLY A 132 -11.37 7.61 -4.13
C GLY A 132 -11.14 6.27 -3.44
N VAL A 133 -12.22 5.56 -3.10
CA VAL A 133 -12.13 4.20 -2.58
C VAL A 133 -12.07 3.28 -3.79
N GLU A 134 -10.89 2.76 -4.11
CA GLU A 134 -10.69 1.96 -5.31
C GLU A 134 -11.13 0.52 -5.09
N ARG A 135 -10.68 -0.08 -3.97
CA ARG A 135 -10.95 -1.49 -3.61
C ARG A 135 -11.08 -1.66 -2.11
N VAL A 136 -11.82 -2.69 -1.71
CA VAL A 136 -12.08 -3.06 -0.31
C VAL A 136 -11.95 -4.58 -0.22
N GLY A 137 -11.14 -5.07 0.71
CA GLY A 137 -10.91 -6.51 0.86
C GLY A 137 -9.72 -6.79 1.77
N SER A 138 -8.87 -7.73 1.39
CA SER A 138 -7.73 -8.14 2.20
C SER A 138 -6.41 -7.70 1.57
N LEU A 139 -5.47 -7.20 2.37
CA LEU A 139 -4.11 -6.92 1.92
C LEU A 139 -3.46 -8.22 1.47
N THR A 140 -2.97 -8.23 0.24
CA THR A 140 -2.18 -9.34 -0.32
C THR A 140 -0.78 -8.86 -0.60
N VAL A 141 0.22 -9.61 -0.13
CA VAL A 141 1.62 -9.38 -0.45
C VAL A 141 2.17 -10.67 -1.05
N SER A 142 2.52 -10.64 -2.34
CA SER A 142 2.87 -11.83 -3.11
C SER A 142 4.19 -11.67 -3.86
N TYR A 143 4.84 -12.79 -4.18
CA TYR A 143 6.01 -12.84 -5.06
C TYR A 143 5.75 -12.24 -6.46
N ASP A 144 6.66 -11.40 -6.97
CA ASP A 144 6.56 -10.67 -8.25
C ASP A 144 7.89 -10.60 -9.02
N ASP A 145 8.71 -11.66 -8.94
CA ASP A 145 9.89 -11.83 -9.81
C ASP A 145 9.76 -13.07 -10.71
N GLU A 146 10.67 -13.17 -11.66
CA GLU A 146 10.88 -14.36 -12.47
C GLU A 146 12.20 -15.04 -12.07
N ILE A 147 12.23 -16.37 -12.14
CA ILE A 147 13.47 -17.14 -11.97
C ILE A 147 14.14 -17.26 -13.35
N GLY A 148 15.44 -16.96 -13.42
CA GLY A 148 16.25 -16.97 -14.63
C GLY A 148 16.55 -18.40 -15.13
N TRP A 149 15.53 -19.09 -15.65
CA TRP A 149 15.68 -20.47 -16.12
C TRP A 149 16.54 -20.60 -17.37
N ASP A 150 16.53 -19.59 -18.25
CA ASP A 150 17.37 -19.56 -19.44
C ASP A 150 18.85 -19.37 -19.02
N GLU A 151 19.11 -18.54 -18.01
CA GLU A 151 20.43 -18.39 -17.40
C GLU A 151 20.89 -19.69 -16.73
N LEU A 152 19.97 -20.45 -16.11
CA LEU A 152 20.30 -21.76 -15.55
C LEU A 152 20.69 -22.77 -16.63
N GLU A 153 20.01 -22.77 -17.78
CA GLU A 153 20.36 -23.65 -18.91
C GLU A 153 21.78 -23.37 -19.40
N VAL A 154 22.13 -22.10 -19.60
CA VAL A 154 23.49 -21.68 -19.99
C VAL A 154 24.52 -22.03 -18.91
N LEU A 155 24.16 -21.87 -17.63
CA LEU A 155 25.03 -22.23 -16.51
C LEU A 155 25.34 -23.73 -16.49
N ILE A 156 24.34 -24.59 -16.71
CA ILE A 156 24.52 -26.05 -16.77
C ILE A 156 25.51 -26.41 -17.88
N GLU A 157 25.33 -25.88 -19.09
CA GLU A 157 26.25 -26.10 -20.21
C GLU A 157 27.69 -25.66 -19.86
N THR A 158 27.82 -24.51 -19.20
CA THR A 158 29.14 -23.95 -18.84
C THR A 158 29.83 -24.80 -17.77
N VAL A 159 29.08 -25.24 -16.75
CA VAL A 159 29.62 -25.98 -15.61
C VAL A 159 30.07 -27.39 -16.00
N GLN A 160 29.37 -28.04 -16.93
CA GLN A 160 29.74 -29.37 -17.43
C GLN A 160 31.12 -29.40 -18.12
N ASP A 161 31.56 -28.27 -18.69
CA ASP A 161 32.85 -28.16 -19.38
C ASP A 161 34.02 -27.77 -18.44
N ILE A 162 33.77 -27.53 -17.16
CA ILE A 162 34.78 -27.10 -16.18
C ILE A 162 35.22 -28.29 -15.32
N GLU A 163 36.44 -28.80 -15.53
CA GLU A 163 37.02 -29.93 -14.76
C GLU A 163 37.09 -29.69 -13.23
N GLU A 164 37.07 -28.44 -12.78
CA GLU A 164 37.16 -28.05 -11.37
C GLU A 164 35.80 -28.10 -10.63
N VAL A 165 34.68 -28.21 -11.35
CA VAL A 165 33.36 -28.33 -10.72
C VAL A 165 33.04 -29.81 -10.52
N SER A 166 32.59 -30.17 -9.31
CA SER A 166 32.19 -31.54 -9.01
C SER A 166 30.95 -31.95 -9.79
N ASP A 167 30.91 -33.20 -10.28
CA ASP A 167 29.74 -33.80 -10.93
C ASP A 167 28.45 -33.61 -10.10
N ASP A 168 28.54 -33.70 -8.77
CA ASP A 168 27.41 -33.50 -7.85
C ASP A 168 26.76 -32.10 -7.98
N VAL A 169 27.54 -31.07 -8.34
CA VAL A 169 27.04 -29.70 -8.54
C VAL A 169 26.32 -29.59 -9.88
N ALA A 170 26.88 -30.17 -10.95
CA ALA A 170 26.22 -30.24 -12.26
C ALA A 170 24.89 -31.01 -12.17
N ASP A 171 24.90 -32.18 -11.53
CA ASP A 171 23.70 -33.00 -11.31
C ASP A 171 22.62 -32.26 -10.51
N ALA A 172 23.02 -31.48 -9.51
CA ALA A 172 22.10 -30.66 -8.71
C ALA A 172 21.45 -29.54 -9.55
N LEU A 173 22.22 -28.84 -10.38
CA LEU A 173 21.72 -27.79 -11.27
C LEU A 173 20.77 -28.37 -12.33
N GLU A 174 21.11 -29.51 -12.92
CA GLU A 174 20.24 -30.24 -13.85
C GLU A 174 18.93 -30.69 -13.19
N THR A 175 19.02 -31.20 -11.95
CA THR A 175 17.84 -31.61 -11.18
C THR A 175 16.93 -30.42 -10.89
N LEU A 176 17.51 -29.27 -10.54
CA LEU A 176 16.77 -28.03 -10.33
C LEU A 176 16.02 -27.62 -11.61
N HIS A 177 16.71 -27.61 -12.76
CA HIS A 177 16.11 -27.29 -14.05
C HIS A 177 15.00 -28.28 -14.45
N CYS A 178 15.24 -29.58 -14.31
CA CYS A 178 14.25 -30.63 -14.59
C CYS A 178 12.98 -30.50 -13.73
N ARG A 179 13.13 -29.99 -12.50
CA ARG A 179 12.03 -29.82 -11.53
C ARG A 179 11.58 -28.37 -11.38
N ARG A 180 11.91 -27.49 -12.34
CA ARG A 180 11.67 -26.03 -12.28
C ARG A 180 10.30 -25.63 -11.76
N ARG A 181 9.21 -26.14 -12.34
CA ARG A 181 7.82 -25.82 -11.92
C ARG A 181 7.52 -26.15 -10.46
N SER A 182 8.11 -27.23 -9.95
CA SER A 182 7.92 -27.62 -8.54
C SER A 182 8.74 -26.72 -7.62
N PHE A 183 9.93 -26.31 -8.06
CA PHE A 183 10.75 -25.35 -7.34
C PHE A 183 10.10 -23.97 -7.32
N GLU A 184 9.68 -23.42 -8.47
CA GLU A 184 9.00 -22.12 -8.58
C GLU A 184 7.83 -22.01 -7.61
N ARG A 185 6.95 -23.02 -7.62
CA ARG A 185 5.79 -23.03 -6.72
C ARG A 185 6.20 -23.08 -5.25
N LYS A 186 7.23 -23.87 -4.91
CA LYS A 186 7.72 -23.94 -3.52
C LYS A 186 8.39 -22.63 -3.12
N PHE A 187 9.11 -22.00 -4.04
CA PHE A 187 9.77 -20.71 -3.88
C PHE A 187 8.76 -19.61 -3.63
N ALA A 188 7.78 -19.44 -4.53
CA ALA A 188 6.70 -18.46 -4.37
C ALA A 188 5.96 -18.68 -3.04
N ASN A 189 5.57 -19.91 -2.72
CA ASN A 189 4.89 -20.21 -1.45
C ASN A 189 5.73 -19.85 -0.21
N GLU A 190 7.04 -20.11 -0.23
CA GLU A 190 7.93 -19.77 0.88
C GLU A 190 8.08 -18.26 1.02
N VAL A 191 8.23 -17.54 -0.11
CA VAL A 191 8.25 -16.08 -0.16
C VAL A 191 6.95 -15.50 0.40
N ASP A 192 5.80 -15.94 -0.11
CA ASP A 192 4.47 -15.47 0.29
C ASP A 192 4.21 -15.69 1.79
N THR A 193 4.71 -16.80 2.35
CA THR A 193 4.60 -17.12 3.79
C THR A 193 5.22 -16.04 4.69
N TYR A 194 6.27 -15.37 4.22
CA TYR A 194 6.96 -14.32 4.98
C TYR A 194 6.75 -12.91 4.43
N ALA A 195 6.07 -12.76 3.29
CA ALA A 195 5.98 -11.53 2.52
C ALA A 195 5.35 -10.38 3.32
N GLU A 196 4.15 -10.59 3.86
CA GLU A 196 3.44 -9.57 4.65
C GLU A 196 4.23 -9.18 5.90
N ARG A 197 4.80 -10.17 6.58
CA ARG A 197 5.61 -9.96 7.76
C ARG A 197 6.87 -9.15 7.45
N ALA A 198 7.58 -9.51 6.39
CA ALA A 198 8.74 -8.75 5.92
C ALA A 198 8.36 -7.31 5.58
N LEU A 199 7.17 -7.09 5.02
CA LEU A 199 6.68 -5.76 4.69
C LEU A 199 6.31 -4.94 5.94
N LEU A 200 5.63 -5.52 6.93
CA LEU A 200 4.92 -4.77 7.99
C LEU A 200 5.47 -4.93 9.43
N GLU A 201 6.19 -6.00 9.79
CA GLU A 201 6.43 -6.41 11.19
C GLU A 201 7.16 -5.36 12.07
N ASP A 202 8.01 -4.52 11.47
CA ASP A 202 8.79 -3.47 12.18
C ASP A 202 8.36 -2.03 11.82
N ALA A 203 7.24 -1.86 11.13
CA ALA A 203 6.82 -0.57 10.61
C ALA A 203 6.10 0.27 11.70
N HIS A 204 6.81 1.20 12.34
CA HIS A 204 6.21 2.24 13.19
C HIS A 204 5.52 3.36 12.38
N GLU A 205 5.75 3.40 11.07
CA GLU A 205 5.16 4.33 10.13
C GLU A 205 4.66 3.58 8.90
N PRO A 206 3.72 4.15 8.12
CA PRO A 206 3.21 3.49 6.92
C PRO A 206 4.33 3.20 5.91
N VAL A 207 4.41 1.96 5.44
CA VAL A 207 5.46 1.47 4.55
C VAL A 207 5.33 2.14 3.19
N SER A 208 6.44 2.63 2.63
CA SER A 208 6.43 3.26 1.32
C SER A 208 6.87 2.30 0.22
N VAL A 209 6.02 2.04 -0.75
CA VAL A 209 6.28 1.17 -1.91
C VAL A 209 6.25 1.98 -3.22
N GLN A 210 7.01 1.52 -4.21
CA GLN A 210 7.09 2.17 -5.53
C GLN A 210 6.36 1.30 -6.54
N GLU A 211 5.45 1.88 -7.31
CA GLU A 211 4.76 1.18 -8.40
C GLU A 211 4.19 -0.20 -8.00
N TRP A 212 3.68 -0.31 -6.77
CA TRP A 212 3.12 -1.52 -6.15
C TRP A 212 4.11 -2.61 -5.74
N THR A 213 5.41 -2.38 -5.93
CA THR A 213 6.44 -3.35 -5.58
C THR A 213 7.35 -2.87 -4.45
N ALA A 214 7.92 -3.84 -3.72
CA ALA A 214 8.84 -3.60 -2.62
C ALA A 214 9.80 -4.78 -2.45
N ASN A 215 11.01 -4.49 -1.94
CA ASN A 215 12.00 -5.51 -1.60
C ASN A 215 12.32 -5.36 -0.09
N PRO A 216 11.40 -5.74 0.82
CA PRO A 216 11.51 -5.42 2.24
C PRO A 216 12.34 -6.46 3.03
N TRP A 217 13.05 -7.34 2.32
CA TRP A 217 13.83 -8.42 2.92
C TRP A 217 15.08 -7.86 3.60
N GLY A 218 14.99 -7.64 4.91
CA GLY A 218 16.17 -7.57 5.79
C GLY A 218 16.81 -8.96 5.92
N ASP A 219 17.10 -9.39 7.15
CA ASP A 219 17.67 -10.73 7.42
C ASP A 219 16.61 -11.85 7.53
N ILE A 220 15.38 -11.60 7.07
CA ILE A 220 14.21 -12.45 7.35
C ILE A 220 14.10 -13.63 6.38
N PHE A 221 14.65 -13.51 5.16
CA PHE A 221 14.51 -14.52 4.11
C PHE A 221 15.86 -15.09 3.68
N HIS A 222 16.00 -16.41 3.81
CA HIS A 222 17.22 -17.15 3.46
C HIS A 222 16.91 -18.21 2.41
N ILE A 223 17.22 -17.89 1.15
CA ILE A 223 17.03 -18.78 -0.01
C ILE A 223 17.82 -20.09 0.10
N ASP A 224 18.94 -20.05 0.82
CA ASP A 224 19.89 -21.15 0.97
C ASP A 224 19.24 -22.42 1.51
N HIS A 225 18.38 -22.28 2.53
CA HIS A 225 17.69 -23.41 3.15
C HIS A 225 16.65 -24.03 2.20
N LEU A 226 16.02 -23.22 1.35
CA LEU A 226 15.02 -23.71 0.41
C LEU A 226 15.68 -24.56 -0.69
N VAL A 227 16.78 -24.07 -1.27
CA VAL A 227 17.55 -24.80 -2.29
C VAL A 227 18.12 -26.09 -1.71
N GLN A 228 18.74 -26.01 -0.53
CA GLN A 228 19.28 -27.18 0.17
C GLN A 228 18.22 -28.26 0.40
N ASN A 229 17.07 -27.89 0.98
CA ASN A 229 15.99 -28.83 1.30
C ASN A 229 15.27 -29.36 0.05
N PHE A 230 15.28 -28.62 -1.06
CA PHE A 230 14.63 -29.06 -2.30
C PHE A 230 15.47 -30.08 -3.07
N LEU A 231 16.80 -29.88 -3.07
CA LEU A 231 17.75 -30.70 -3.81
C LEU A 231 18.42 -31.80 -2.95
N ASP A 232 18.18 -31.79 -1.63
CA ASP A 232 18.78 -32.74 -0.66
C ASP A 232 20.31 -32.70 -0.67
N LEU A 233 20.87 -31.49 -0.62
CA LEU A 233 22.31 -31.24 -0.73
C LEU A 233 23.01 -31.24 0.63
N ASP A 234 24.24 -31.74 0.66
CA ASP A 234 25.17 -31.45 1.75
C ASP A 234 25.61 -29.97 1.71
N ASN A 235 26.29 -29.51 2.76
CA ASN A 235 26.64 -28.10 2.91
C ASN A 235 27.67 -27.63 1.86
N GLU A 236 28.62 -28.47 1.45
CA GLU A 236 29.65 -28.10 0.48
C GLU A 236 29.05 -27.96 -0.92
N THR A 237 28.25 -28.94 -1.33
CA THR A 237 27.53 -28.91 -2.61
C THR A 237 26.52 -27.77 -2.65
N ARG A 238 25.79 -27.52 -1.55
CA ARG A 238 24.89 -26.36 -1.42
C ARG A 238 25.61 -25.05 -1.67
N ASP A 239 26.75 -24.81 -1.00
CA ASP A 239 27.47 -23.54 -1.10
C ASP A 239 28.01 -23.32 -2.53
N ALA A 240 28.44 -24.39 -3.20
CA ALA A 240 28.85 -24.34 -4.60
C ALA A 240 27.66 -24.05 -5.54
N VAL A 241 26.52 -24.73 -5.35
CA VAL A 241 25.31 -24.51 -6.15
C VAL A 241 24.80 -23.09 -5.98
N LEU A 242 24.65 -22.60 -4.74
CA LEU A 242 24.17 -21.24 -4.46
C LEU A 242 25.10 -20.17 -5.02
N ARG A 243 26.41 -20.37 -4.95
CA ARG A 243 27.39 -19.47 -5.57
C ARG A 243 27.16 -19.36 -7.07
N ASN A 244 27.04 -20.49 -7.76
CA ASN A 244 26.79 -20.51 -9.21
C ASN A 244 25.44 -19.86 -9.57
N LEU A 245 24.35 -20.19 -8.86
CA LEU A 245 23.02 -19.61 -9.07
C LEU A 245 23.00 -18.09 -8.83
N SER A 246 23.72 -17.61 -7.82
CA SER A 246 23.83 -16.18 -7.53
C SER A 246 24.70 -15.44 -8.53
N GLU A 247 25.83 -16.02 -8.95
CA GLU A 247 26.73 -15.40 -9.94
C GLU A 247 26.06 -15.29 -11.33
N ALA A 248 25.29 -16.31 -11.71
CA ALA A 248 24.49 -16.32 -12.93
C ALA A 248 23.17 -15.55 -12.83
N SER A 249 22.84 -14.98 -11.66
CA SER A 249 21.57 -14.27 -11.41
C SER A 249 20.32 -15.10 -11.71
N VAL A 250 20.39 -16.42 -11.53
CA VAL A 250 19.25 -17.34 -11.72
C VAL A 250 18.18 -17.10 -10.67
N LEU A 251 18.59 -16.96 -9.41
CA LEU A 251 17.69 -16.75 -8.29
C LEU A 251 17.84 -15.33 -7.73
N PRO A 252 16.74 -14.59 -7.51
CA PRO A 252 16.82 -13.31 -6.84
C PRO A 252 17.25 -13.51 -5.39
N LYS A 253 18.32 -12.82 -4.99
CA LYS A 253 18.78 -12.83 -3.59
C LYS A 253 17.74 -12.24 -2.65
N TYR A 254 17.04 -11.20 -3.12
CA TYR A 254 15.95 -10.54 -2.42
C TYR A 254 14.79 -10.44 -3.40
N PRO A 255 13.80 -11.33 -3.30
CA PRO A 255 12.64 -11.35 -4.18
C PRO A 255 11.93 -10.00 -4.24
N THR A 256 11.33 -9.64 -5.36
CA THR A 256 10.39 -8.54 -5.42
C THR A 256 9.04 -9.02 -4.89
N LEU A 257 8.45 -8.21 -4.01
CA LEU A 257 7.07 -8.40 -3.56
C LEU A 257 6.17 -7.41 -4.27
N ARG A 258 4.98 -7.86 -4.63
CA ARG A 258 3.85 -7.04 -5.05
C ARG A 258 2.86 -6.90 -3.91
N VAL A 259 2.43 -5.67 -3.70
CA VAL A 259 1.39 -5.32 -2.75
C VAL A 259 0.10 -5.06 -3.52
N ASP A 260 -1.01 -5.61 -3.07
CA ASP A 260 -2.34 -5.30 -3.59
C ASP A 260 -3.43 -5.46 -2.52
N VAL A 261 -4.65 -5.07 -2.84
CA VAL A 261 -5.86 -5.41 -2.08
C VAL A 261 -6.73 -6.30 -2.97
N GLU A 262 -6.92 -7.55 -2.53
CA GLU A 262 -7.78 -8.52 -3.18
C GLU A 262 -9.21 -8.35 -2.68
N GLU A 263 -10.17 -8.21 -3.60
CA GLU A 263 -11.58 -8.10 -3.25
C GLU A 263 -12.10 -9.46 -2.80
N ASP A 264 -12.51 -9.58 -1.55
CA ASP A 264 -13.18 -10.79 -1.08
C ASP A 264 -14.52 -10.92 -1.80
N GLU A 265 -14.76 -12.04 -2.51
CA GLU A 265 -16.05 -12.37 -3.14
C GLU A 265 -17.22 -12.40 -2.13
N GLY A 266 -16.93 -12.37 -0.84
CA GLY A 266 -17.88 -12.23 0.26
C GLY A 266 -17.81 -10.86 0.89
N VAL A 267 -18.50 -9.87 0.30
CA VAL A 267 -19.00 -8.74 1.08
C VAL A 267 -19.75 -9.34 2.28
N PRO A 268 -19.41 -9.01 3.54
CA PRO A 268 -20.14 -9.55 4.68
C PRO A 268 -21.63 -9.23 4.51
N GLU A 269 -22.47 -10.27 4.40
CA GLU A 269 -23.92 -10.14 4.40
C GLU A 269 -24.33 -9.46 5.71
N GLY A 270 -24.60 -8.16 5.66
CA GLY A 270 -24.92 -7.36 6.85
C GLY A 270 -24.81 -5.85 6.71
N TYR A 271 -24.19 -5.32 5.65
CA TYR A 271 -24.12 -3.88 5.42
C TYR A 271 -25.42 -3.34 4.79
N ASP A 272 -26.46 -3.26 5.62
CA ASP A 272 -27.60 -2.40 5.33
C ASP A 272 -27.12 -0.94 5.32
N ILE A 273 -27.35 -0.30 4.18
CA ILE A 273 -27.05 1.09 3.91
C ILE A 273 -27.89 1.94 4.86
N HIS A 274 -27.33 2.35 5.99
CA HIS A 274 -27.76 3.60 6.63
C HIS A 274 -27.11 4.76 5.90
N ALA A 275 -27.66 5.07 4.72
CA ALA A 275 -27.61 6.41 4.20
C ALA A 275 -28.35 7.30 5.23
N LEU A 276 -27.59 8.00 6.07
CA LEU A 276 -28.14 9.15 6.76
C LEU A 276 -28.38 10.22 5.68
N VAL A 277 -29.66 10.49 5.47
CA VAL A 277 -30.21 11.68 4.78
C VAL A 277 -29.70 12.91 5.50
#